data_AF-A0A3M8EXT1-F1
#
_entry.id   AF-A0A3M8EXT1-F1
#
_cell.length_a   1.000
_cell.length_b   1.000
_cell.length_c   1.000
_cell.angle_alpha   90.00
_cell.angle_beta   90.00
_cell.angle_gamma   90.00
#
_symmetry.space_group_name_H-M   'P 1'
#
loop_
_entity.id
_entity.type
_entity.pdbx_description
1 polymer ?
#
loop_
_entity_poly.entity_id
_entity_poly.type
_entity_poly.pdbx_seq_one_letter_code
_entity_poly.pdbx_strand_id
1 'polypeptide(L)'
;MNRLTVELIVGVFVFIGILCLSWLSVKLGKMELVGGNHYEVYADFDSVSGLKKGAKVEIAGVEIGRVDRIDLEPKSDQARVYLRIRHEVKLQDDVIAAVRTSGIIGDKFIKLKPGGSDKPISDKGRIRETESAVDLEELLAKYIHGKVE
;
A
#
# COMPACT_ATOMS: atom_id res chain seq x y z
N MET A 1 1.08 -54.98 15.19
CA MET A 1 0.44 -53.65 15.29
C MET A 1 -0.96 -53.76 14.71
N ASN A 2 -1.97 -53.33 15.47
CA ASN A 2 -3.36 -53.44 15.04
C ASN A 2 -3.61 -52.41 13.91
N ARG A 3 -4.26 -52.84 12.82
CA ARG A 3 -4.51 -51.99 11.64
C ARG A 3 -5.19 -50.66 11.99
N LEU A 4 -6.11 -50.70 12.97
CA LEU A 4 -6.79 -49.53 13.53
C LEU A 4 -5.83 -48.50 14.15
N THR A 5 -4.75 -48.93 14.79
CA THR A 5 -3.75 -48.01 15.38
C THR A 5 -2.95 -47.30 14.29
N VAL A 6 -2.64 -47.98 13.19
CA VAL A 6 -1.91 -47.38 12.05
C VAL A 6 -2.79 -46.37 11.33
N GLU A 7 -4.06 -46.70 11.08
CA GLU A 7 -5.03 -45.80 10.45
C GLU A 7 -5.25 -44.52 11.28
N LEU A 8 -5.35 -44.63 12.62
CA LEU A 8 -5.42 -43.47 13.51
C LEU A 8 -4.16 -42.60 13.49
N ILE A 9 -2.97 -43.21 13.51
CA ILE A 9 -1.69 -42.46 13.48
C ILE A 9 -1.56 -41.68 12.16
N VAL A 10 -1.90 -42.30 11.02
CA VAL A 10 -1.86 -41.62 9.73
C VAL A 10 -2.89 -40.48 9.68
N GLY A 11 -4.10 -40.71 10.19
CA GLY A 11 -5.12 -39.66 10.28
C GLY A 11 -4.67 -38.45 11.09
N VAL A 12 -4.08 -38.68 12.27
CA VAL A 12 -3.52 -37.62 13.12
C VAL A 12 -2.36 -36.90 12.41
N PHE A 13 -1.46 -37.63 11.74
CA PHE A 13 -0.35 -37.04 10.99
C PHE A 13 -0.84 -36.10 9.88
N VAL A 14 -1.82 -36.54 9.09
CA VAL A 14 -2.42 -35.71 8.03
C VAL A 14 -3.14 -34.51 8.62
N PHE A 15 -3.88 -34.67 9.72
CA PHE A 15 -4.58 -33.57 10.37
C PHE A 15 -3.61 -32.49 10.89
N ILE A 16 -2.51 -32.90 11.53
CA ILE A 16 -1.45 -31.98 11.95
C ILE A 16 -0.83 -31.29 10.73
N GLY A 17 -0.61 -32.02 9.64
CA GLY A 17 -0.11 -31.47 8.39
C GLY A 17 -1.03 -30.36 7.83
N ILE A 18 -2.33 -30.61 7.79
CA ILE A 18 -3.33 -29.62 7.35
C ILE A 18 -3.31 -28.40 8.29
N LEU A 19 -3.31 -28.60 9.61
CA LEU A 19 -3.25 -27.49 10.56
C LEU A 19 -1.99 -26.63 10.37
N CYS A 20 -0.84 -27.26 10.15
CA CYS A 20 0.42 -26.57 9.93
C CYS A 20 0.41 -25.78 8.61
N LEU A 21 -0.13 -26.36 7.53
CA LEU A 21 -0.30 -25.67 6.25
C LEU A 21 -1.30 -24.52 6.33
N SER A 22 -2.43 -24.70 7.02
CA SER A 22 -3.40 -23.63 7.26
C SER A 22 -2.76 -22.48 8.04
N TRP A 23 -2.00 -22.79 9.10
CA TRP A 23 -1.30 -21.78 9.90
C TRP A 23 -0.24 -21.03 9.09
N LEU A 24 0.56 -21.74 8.29
CA LEU A 24 1.56 -21.14 7.43
C LEU A 24 0.93 -20.26 6.34
N SER A 25 -0.17 -20.70 5.75
CA SER A 25 -0.90 -19.95 4.72
C SER A 25 -1.41 -18.61 5.26
N VAL A 26 -1.99 -18.59 6.47
CA VAL A 26 -2.41 -17.33 7.13
C VAL A 26 -1.22 -16.42 7.42
N LYS A 27 -0.10 -16.98 7.89
CA LYS A 27 1.10 -16.21 8.24
C LYS A 27 1.80 -15.62 7.01
N LEU A 28 1.87 -16.35 5.90
CA LEU A 28 2.49 -15.90 4.64
C LEU A 28 1.57 -15.01 3.82
N GLY A 29 0.26 -15.22 3.89
CA GLY A 29 -0.73 -14.48 3.11
C GLY A 29 -0.77 -12.99 3.41
N LYS A 30 -0.03 -12.49 4.42
CA LYS A 30 -0.04 -11.10 4.89
C LYS A 30 -1.48 -10.56 4.97
N MET A 31 -2.43 -11.43 5.32
CA MET A 31 -3.81 -11.03 5.50
C MET A 31 -3.85 -10.25 6.80
N GLU A 32 -3.63 -8.93 6.71
CA GLU A 32 -3.89 -7.94 7.76
C GLU A 32 -5.42 -7.83 8.01
N LEU A 33 -6.09 -8.97 8.15
CA LEU A 33 -7.48 -9.10 8.62
C LEU A 33 -7.61 -8.72 10.11
N VAL A 34 -6.49 -8.62 10.83
CA VAL A 34 -6.46 -8.34 12.27
C VAL A 34 -6.05 -6.88 12.51
N GLY A 35 -7.06 -5.99 12.44
CA GLY A 35 -7.32 -4.96 13.46
C GLY A 35 -6.15 -4.14 14.02
N GLY A 36 -5.21 -3.69 13.20
CA GLY A 36 -4.38 -2.55 13.62
C GLY A 36 -5.24 -1.29 13.62
N ASN A 37 -5.17 -0.47 14.67
CA ASN A 37 -5.77 0.88 14.72
C ASN A 37 -5.19 1.72 13.56
N HIS A 38 -5.83 1.68 12.39
CA HIS A 38 -5.53 2.50 11.23
C HIS A 38 -6.76 3.29 10.81
N TYR A 39 -6.57 4.53 10.40
CA TYR A 39 -7.60 5.33 9.76
C TYR A 39 -7.32 5.40 8.27
N GLU A 40 -8.35 5.66 7.48
CA GLU A 40 -8.27 5.69 6.03
C GLU A 40 -8.18 7.15 5.55
N VAL A 41 -7.35 7.41 4.55
CA VAL A 41 -7.36 8.66 3.78
C VAL A 41 -7.22 8.31 2.32
N TYR A 42 -7.63 9.21 1.43
CA TYR A 42 -7.48 8.99 0.00
C TYR A 42 -6.86 10.19 -0.70
N ALA A 43 -6.22 9.91 -1.82
CA ALA A 43 -5.55 10.89 -2.67
C ALA A 43 -5.80 10.54 -4.13
N ASP A 44 -6.05 11.55 -4.97
CA ASP A 44 -6.26 11.35 -6.40
C ASP A 44 -4.99 11.77 -7.16
N PHE A 45 -4.53 10.94 -8.08
CA PHE A 45 -3.33 11.16 -8.88
C PHE A 45 -3.67 11.03 -10.37
N ASP A 46 -2.96 11.78 -11.21
CA ASP A 46 -3.09 11.63 -12.67
C ASP A 46 -2.48 10.32 -13.15
N SER A 47 -1.37 9.90 -12.52
CA SER A 47 -0.72 8.63 -12.81
C SER A 47 -0.13 8.00 -11.55
N VAL A 48 -0.45 6.72 -11.36
CA VAL A 48 0.10 5.85 -10.31
C VAL A 48 0.86 4.67 -10.92
N SER A 49 1.32 4.79 -12.17
CA SER A 49 2.02 3.73 -12.90
C SER A 49 3.13 3.11 -12.06
N GLY A 50 3.04 1.79 -11.83
CA GLY A 50 3.99 1.02 -11.03
C GLY A 50 3.69 0.95 -9.52
N LEU A 51 2.71 1.71 -9.02
CA LEU A 51 2.22 1.58 -7.64
C LEU A 51 1.30 0.35 -7.54
N LYS A 52 1.44 -0.40 -6.44
CA LYS A 52 0.69 -1.64 -6.21
C LYS A 52 -0.05 -1.58 -4.87
N LYS A 53 -1.15 -2.34 -4.77
CA LYS A 53 -1.79 -2.63 -3.48
C LYS A 53 -0.77 -3.23 -2.50
N GLY A 54 -0.81 -2.78 -1.26
CA GLY A 54 0.14 -3.18 -0.22
C GLY A 54 1.48 -2.43 -0.26
N ALA A 55 1.68 -1.50 -1.21
CA ALA A 55 2.85 -0.63 -1.21
C ALA A 55 2.91 0.19 0.09
N LYS A 56 4.12 0.42 0.58
CA LYS A 56 4.37 1.16 1.82
C LYS A 56 3.98 2.64 1.69
N VAL A 57 3.53 3.22 2.79
CA VAL A 57 3.33 4.66 2.94
C VAL A 57 4.32 5.15 4.00
N GLU A 58 5.15 6.12 3.63
CA GLU A 58 6.24 6.59 4.48
C GLU A 58 6.18 8.09 4.74
N ILE A 59 6.59 8.50 5.92
CA ILE A 59 6.90 9.89 6.26
C ILE A 59 8.34 9.96 6.77
N ALA A 60 9.14 10.89 6.26
CA ALA A 60 10.57 11.00 6.60
C ALA A 60 11.38 9.68 6.52
N GLY A 61 10.96 8.73 5.67
CA GLY A 61 11.61 7.42 5.50
C GLY A 61 11.15 6.33 6.47
N VAL A 62 10.14 6.61 7.32
CA VAL A 62 9.56 5.63 8.26
C VAL A 62 8.21 5.15 7.73
N GLU A 63 8.01 3.83 7.69
CA GLU A 63 6.72 3.21 7.30
C GLU A 63 5.64 3.48 8.36
N ILE A 64 4.61 4.22 7.94
CA ILE A 64 3.47 4.62 8.79
C ILE A 64 2.15 4.01 8.33
N GLY A 65 2.14 3.30 7.21
CA GLY A 65 0.92 2.80 6.61
C GLY A 65 1.16 2.05 5.31
N ARG A 66 0.06 1.68 4.63
CA ARG A 66 0.08 0.97 3.35
C ARG A 66 -1.04 1.42 2.43
N VAL A 67 -0.85 1.21 1.13
CA VAL A 67 -1.88 1.34 0.10
C VAL A 67 -2.87 0.19 0.23
N ASP A 68 -4.12 0.49 0.52
CA ASP A 68 -5.17 -0.51 0.71
C ASP A 68 -5.80 -0.96 -0.61
N ARG A 69 -6.10 0.01 -1.48
CA ARG A 69 -6.65 -0.22 -2.83
C ARG A 69 -6.43 0.99 -3.73
N ILE A 70 -6.56 0.76 -5.04
CA ILE A 70 -6.41 1.75 -6.10
C ILE A 70 -7.61 1.56 -7.03
N ASP A 71 -8.41 2.62 -7.19
CA ASP A 71 -9.60 2.63 -8.03
C ASP A 71 -9.48 3.76 -9.07
N LEU A 72 -10.15 3.63 -10.22
CA LEU A 72 -10.28 4.74 -11.17
C LEU A 72 -11.51 5.58 -10.81
N GLU A 73 -11.35 6.88 -10.60
CA GLU A 73 -12.47 7.78 -10.34
C GLU A 73 -13.19 8.12 -11.67
N PRO A 74 -14.44 7.66 -11.87
CA PRO A 74 -15.14 7.77 -13.15
C PRO A 74 -15.44 9.20 -13.60
N LYS A 75 -15.36 10.19 -12.70
CA LYS A 75 -15.67 11.60 -13.05
C LYS A 75 -14.46 12.40 -13.52
N SER A 76 -13.26 12.03 -13.09
CA SER A 76 -12.04 12.80 -13.34
C SER A 76 -10.99 12.02 -14.12
N ASP A 77 -11.23 10.74 -14.42
CA ASP A 77 -10.25 9.82 -15.01
C ASP A 77 -8.93 9.76 -14.22
N GLN A 78 -8.98 10.09 -12.92
CA GLN A 78 -7.83 10.05 -12.03
C GLN A 78 -7.79 8.75 -11.24
N ALA A 79 -6.59 8.28 -10.90
CA ALA A 79 -6.42 7.15 -10.02
C ALA A 79 -6.61 7.58 -8.56
N ARG A 80 -7.68 7.11 -7.93
CA ARG A 80 -7.90 7.27 -6.49
C ARG A 80 -7.17 6.18 -5.72
N VAL A 81 -6.25 6.58 -4.87
CA VAL A 81 -5.48 5.70 -3.99
C VAL A 81 -5.98 5.82 -2.57
N TYR A 82 -6.37 4.70 -1.97
CA TYR A 82 -6.77 4.62 -0.57
C TYR A 82 -5.59 4.17 0.28
N LEU A 83 -5.30 4.93 1.32
CA LEU A 83 -4.17 4.74 2.22
C LEU A 83 -4.69 4.41 3.62
N ARG A 84 -4.11 3.39 4.24
CA ARG A 84 -4.33 3.07 5.65
C ARG A 84 -3.15 3.53 6.46
N ILE A 85 -3.38 4.47 7.38
CA ILE A 85 -2.36 5.13 8.20
C ILE A 85 -2.55 4.77 9.66
N ARG A 86 -1.47 4.49 10.39
CA ARG A 86 -1.52 4.20 11.83
C ARG A 86 -2.09 5.39 12.61
N HIS A 87 -3.01 5.15 13.55
CA HIS A 87 -3.64 6.22 14.37
C HIS A 87 -2.66 7.05 15.20
N GLU A 88 -1.47 6.52 15.49
CA GLU A 88 -0.41 7.23 16.21
C GLU A 88 0.13 8.43 15.41
N VAL A 89 -0.06 8.42 14.09
CA VAL A 89 0.41 9.47 13.17
C VAL A 89 -0.76 10.37 12.81
N LYS A 90 -0.62 11.68 13.09
CA LYS A 90 -1.60 12.69 12.68
C LYS A 90 -1.08 13.42 11.45
N LEU A 91 -1.75 13.22 10.32
CA LEU A 91 -1.44 13.94 9.09
C LEU A 91 -2.14 15.30 9.10
N GLN A 92 -1.45 16.35 8.67
CA GLN A 92 -2.01 17.68 8.46
C GLN A 92 -2.94 17.71 7.23
N ASP A 93 -3.86 18.66 7.16
CA ASP A 93 -4.76 18.83 6.00
C ASP A 93 -4.05 19.35 4.73
N ASP A 94 -2.85 19.92 4.88
CA ASP A 94 -1.93 20.35 3.83
C ASP A 94 -0.78 19.36 3.58
N VAL A 95 -0.92 18.11 4.04
CA VAL A 95 0.03 17.04 3.71
C VAL A 95 0.09 16.83 2.20
N ILE A 96 1.30 16.57 1.66
CA ILE A 96 1.48 16.27 0.24
C ILE A 96 1.75 14.78 0.08
N ALA A 97 0.96 14.10 -0.75
CA ALA A 97 1.17 12.69 -1.09
C ALA A 97 1.90 12.58 -2.44
N ALA A 98 3.04 11.91 -2.44
CA ALA A 98 3.90 11.81 -3.61
C ALA A 98 4.20 10.36 -3.96
N VAL A 99 3.96 9.94 -5.21
CA VAL A 99 4.41 8.62 -5.67
C VAL A 99 5.92 8.69 -5.92
N ARG A 100 6.67 7.78 -5.29
CA ARG A 100 8.13 7.71 -5.41
C ARG A 100 8.60 6.29 -5.65
N THR A 101 9.76 6.17 -6.27
CA THR A 101 10.43 4.89 -6.52
C THR A 101 11.48 4.66 -5.44
N SER A 102 11.56 3.46 -4.88
CA SER A 102 12.61 3.11 -3.93
C SER A 102 13.95 2.95 -4.67
N GLY A 103 14.81 3.96 -4.61
CA GLY A 103 16.03 3.98 -5.42
C GLY A 103 15.72 4.19 -6.91
N ILE A 104 16.52 3.59 -7.80
CA ILE A 104 16.38 3.77 -9.25
C ILE A 104 15.39 2.77 -9.87
N ILE A 105 15.39 1.52 -9.39
CA ILE A 105 14.65 0.38 -10.01
C ILE A 105 13.68 -0.28 -9.00
N GLY A 106 13.61 0.20 -7.76
CA GLY A 106 12.79 -0.45 -6.74
C GLY A 106 11.29 -0.24 -6.93
N ASP A 107 10.53 -0.86 -6.04
CA ASP A 107 9.08 -0.71 -6.03
C ASP A 107 8.66 0.74 -5.76
N LYS A 108 7.49 1.12 -6.31
CA LYS A 108 6.89 2.41 -6.00
C LYS A 108 6.17 2.38 -4.66
N PHE A 109 6.22 3.52 -3.97
CA PHE A 109 5.62 3.72 -2.67
C PHE A 109 5.06 5.15 -2.57
N ILE A 110 4.25 5.39 -1.55
CA ILE A 110 3.73 6.73 -1.26
C ILE A 110 4.63 7.38 -0.21
N LYS A 111 5.19 8.53 -0.56
CA LYS A 111 5.89 9.40 0.37
C LYS A 111 4.96 10.54 0.77
N LEU A 112 4.64 10.63 2.05
CA LEU A 112 3.94 11.78 2.61
C LEU A 112 4.98 12.82 3.05
N LYS A 113 4.78 14.07 2.64
CA LYS A 113 5.51 15.22 3.16
C LYS A 113 4.61 15.94 4.17
N PRO A 114 5.05 16.09 5.44
CA PRO A 114 4.25 16.81 6.43
C PRO A 114 4.07 18.26 5.96
N GLY A 115 2.86 18.76 6.15
CA GLY A 115 2.54 20.16 5.94
C GLY A 115 2.77 21.00 7.20
N GLY A 116 2.44 22.29 7.12
CA GLY A 116 2.57 23.26 8.20
C GLY A 116 1.26 23.59 8.92
N SER A 117 0.14 23.00 8.51
CA SER A 117 -1.16 23.28 9.10
C SER A 117 -1.32 22.66 10.50
N ASP A 118 -2.00 23.39 11.39
CA ASP A 118 -2.37 22.90 12.72
C ASP A 118 -3.58 21.94 12.70
N LYS A 119 -4.25 21.81 11.55
CA LYS A 119 -5.47 21.01 11.42
C LYS A 119 -5.13 19.60 10.91
N PRO A 120 -5.51 18.54 11.65
CA PRO A 120 -5.36 17.19 11.15
C PRO A 120 -6.43 16.87 10.10
N ILE A 121 -6.07 16.04 9.12
CA ILE A 121 -7.02 15.43 8.21
C ILE A 121 -7.94 14.46 8.99
N SER A 122 -9.23 14.44 8.65
CA SER A 122 -10.18 13.50 9.25
C SER A 122 -10.01 12.08 8.68
N ASP A 123 -10.56 11.08 9.39
CA ASP A 123 -10.78 9.77 8.80
C ASP A 123 -11.64 9.89 7.52
N LYS A 124 -11.28 9.11 6.52
CA LYS A 124 -11.79 9.16 5.14
C LYS A 124 -11.64 10.54 4.48
N GLY A 125 -10.69 11.35 4.96
CA GLY A 125 -10.38 12.65 4.38
C GLY A 125 -9.60 12.53 3.07
N ARG A 126 -9.71 13.59 2.25
CA ARG A 126 -8.98 13.74 1.00
C ARG A 126 -7.67 14.50 1.22
N ILE A 127 -6.56 13.92 0.81
CA ILE A 127 -5.29 14.65 0.65
C ILE A 127 -5.39 15.49 -0.62
N ARG A 128 -5.21 16.79 -0.48
CA ARG A 128 -5.46 17.75 -1.58
C ARG A 128 -4.28 17.87 -2.52
N GLU A 129 -3.07 17.85 -1.98
CA GLU A 129 -1.84 18.05 -2.73
C GLU A 129 -1.22 16.70 -3.08
N THR A 130 -1.12 16.42 -4.39
CA THR A 130 -0.56 15.17 -4.89
C THR A 130 0.54 15.40 -5.92
N GLU A 131 1.56 14.56 -5.88
CA GLU A 131 2.62 14.51 -6.87
C GLU A 131 2.60 13.13 -7.54
N SER A 132 2.12 13.10 -8.78
CA SER A 132 2.00 11.89 -9.62
C SER A 132 3.36 11.23 -9.87
N ALA A 133 3.31 9.93 -10.21
CA ALA A 133 4.50 9.18 -10.55
C ALA A 133 5.14 9.76 -11.81
N VAL A 134 6.45 10.06 -11.75
CA VAL A 134 7.20 10.40 -12.95
C VAL A 134 7.67 9.11 -13.61
N ASP A 135 7.43 9.00 -14.91
CA ASP A 135 7.91 7.92 -15.73
C ASP A 135 9.29 8.27 -16.30
N LEU A 136 10.28 7.39 -16.09
CA LEU A 136 11.63 7.61 -16.60
C LEU A 136 11.63 7.58 -18.13
N GLU A 137 10.80 6.73 -18.73
CA GLU A 137 10.64 6.65 -20.17
C GLU A 137 10.13 8.00 -20.73
N GLU A 138 9.18 8.62 -20.04
CA GLU A 138 8.63 9.93 -20.42
C GLU A 138 9.67 11.06 -20.26
N LEU A 139 10.46 11.03 -19.19
CA LEU A 139 11.58 11.98 -19.00
C LEU A 139 12.65 11.83 -20.08
N LEU A 140 13.02 10.59 -20.41
CA LEU A 140 14.00 10.30 -21.45
C LEU A 140 13.46 10.73 -22.82
N ALA A 141 12.20 10.44 -23.12
CA ALA A 141 11.55 10.92 -24.33
C ALA A 141 11.55 12.46 -24.38
N LYS A 142 11.21 13.15 -23.28
CA LYS A 142 11.22 14.62 -23.19
C LYS A 142 12.63 15.20 -23.36
N TYR A 143 13.65 14.51 -22.86
CA TYR A 143 15.05 14.93 -22.99
C TYR A 143 15.56 14.72 -24.42
N ILE A 144 15.29 13.56 -25.03
CA ILE A 144 15.73 13.22 -26.40
C ILE A 144 15.01 14.08 -27.44
N HIS A 145 13.72 14.33 -27.26
CA HIS A 145 12.90 15.12 -28.19
C HIS A 145 12.87 16.61 -27.88
N GLY A 146 13.56 17.04 -26.82
CA GLY A 146 13.84 18.44 -26.49
C GLY A 146 12.63 19.37 -26.60
N LYS A 147 11.72 19.35 -25.61
CA LYS A 147 10.57 20.27 -25.49
C LYS A 147 9.68 20.32 -26.73
N VAL A 148 8.51 19.68 -26.64
CA VAL A 148 7.33 20.19 -27.35
C VAL A 148 6.30 20.51 -26.26
N GLU A 149 6.23 21.82 -26.00
CA GLU A 149 5.31 22.59 -25.14
C GLU A 149 5.04 22.11 -23.70
#